data_AF-A0A3A8WPI9-F1
#
_entry.id   AF-A0A3A8WPI9-F1
#
_cell.length_a   1.000
_cell.length_b   1.000
_cell.length_c   1.000
_cell.angle_alpha   90.00
_cell.angle_beta   90.00
_cell.angle_gamma   90.00
#
_symmetry.space_group_name_H-M   'P 1'
#
loop_
_entity.id
_entity.type
_entity.pdbx_description
1 polymer ?
#
loop_
_entity_poly.entity_id
_entity_poly.type
_entity_poly.pdbx_seq_one_letter_code
_entity_poly.pdbx_strand_id
1 'polypeptide(L)'
;MGIFFGILSLICFCLLASKVLSAKLRFKKVDKLLMKVHKPISVFLIITCFVHILSVVPILKNRNLLVVISGIVNIAFMVLLIYLCHRIKERKKKILWHRILTILMAISIIGHFTIYIIDFNNYQENIKSIEINHINLKNVEDGLYKGKYNAGYIYAEVEAKIKDGIIVSIKLLEHRNERGKRAEEIINEIISAQEIDVDTISGATNSSKVIKKAVEKAITNKQPEPLPLRE
;
A
#
# COMPACT_ATOMS: atom_id res chain seq x y z
N MET A 1 -5.54 8.20 4.77
CA MET A 1 -5.20 8.64 6.14
C MET A 1 -3.82 8.19 6.61
N GLY A 2 -3.39 6.94 6.35
CA GLY A 2 -2.10 6.43 6.84
C GLY A 2 -0.87 7.28 6.48
N ILE A 3 -0.74 7.72 5.23
CA ILE A 3 0.41 8.54 4.77
C ILE A 3 0.54 9.84 5.56
N PHE A 4 -0.57 10.53 5.83
CA PHE A 4 -0.58 11.79 6.58
C PHE A 4 0.02 11.62 7.98
N PHE A 5 -0.43 10.63 8.74
CA PHE A 5 0.12 10.33 10.07
C PHE A 5 1.56 9.79 10.02
N GLY A 6 1.94 9.14 8.93
CA GLY A 6 3.33 8.73 8.69
C GLY A 6 4.27 9.93 8.55
N ILE A 7 3.89 10.91 7.72
CA ILE A 7 4.63 12.17 7.55
C ILE A 7 4.68 12.96 8.86
N LEU A 8 3.55 13.06 9.57
CA LEU A 8 3.50 13.75 10.85
C LEU A 8 4.44 13.10 11.89
N SER A 9 4.49 11.77 11.93
CA SER A 9 5.41 11.02 12.78
C SER A 9 6.87 11.27 12.39
N LEU A 10 7.19 11.29 11.08
CA LEU A 10 8.52 11.61 10.59
C LEU A 10 8.96 13.03 11.00
N ILE A 11 8.08 14.02 10.87
CA ILE A 11 8.35 15.39 11.31
C ILE A 11 8.68 15.42 12.81
N CYS A 12 7.87 14.75 13.64
CA CYS A 12 8.11 14.69 15.08
C CYS A 12 9.43 14.01 15.41
N PHE A 13 9.76 12.92 14.73
CA PHE A 13 11.05 12.23 14.88
C PHE A 13 12.22 13.15 14.50
N CYS A 14 12.15 13.84 13.37
CA CYS A 14 13.18 14.79 12.92
C CYS A 14 13.37 15.94 13.93
N LEU A 15 12.28 16.48 14.50
CA LEU A 15 12.35 17.51 15.54
C LEU A 15 13.07 16.99 16.79
N LEU A 16 12.78 15.77 17.24
CA LEU A 16 13.46 15.16 18.39
C LEU A 16 14.94 14.87 18.10
N ALA A 17 15.26 14.41 16.90
CA ALA A 17 16.63 14.12 16.46
C ALA A 17 17.47 15.40 16.30
N SER A 18 16.86 16.52 15.89
CA SER A 18 17.53 17.82 15.69
C SER A 18 18.25 18.34 16.94
N LYS A 19 17.83 17.88 18.13
CA LYS A 19 18.52 18.15 19.39
C LYS A 19 19.99 17.71 19.39
N VAL A 20 20.30 16.59 18.75
CA VAL A 20 21.69 16.09 18.65
C VAL A 20 22.55 17.10 17.90
N LEU A 21 21.96 17.77 16.90
CA LEU A 21 22.62 18.80 16.10
C LEU A 21 22.70 20.13 16.85
N SER A 22 21.63 20.57 17.52
CA SER A 22 21.63 21.82 18.31
C SER A 22 22.67 21.82 19.42
N ALA A 23 22.85 20.67 20.09
CA ALA A 23 23.86 20.50 21.12
C ALA A 23 25.29 20.60 20.57
N LYS A 24 25.54 20.11 19.34
CA LYS A 24 26.85 20.21 18.68
C LYS A 24 27.16 21.63 18.18
N LEU A 25 26.16 22.33 17.64
CA LEU A 25 26.30 23.69 17.07
C LEU A 25 26.24 24.82 18.12
N ARG A 26 26.11 24.49 19.43
CA ARG A 26 26.12 25.44 20.55
C ARG A 26 25.03 26.54 20.51
N PHE A 27 23.91 26.30 19.84
CA PHE A 27 22.76 27.22 19.84
C PHE A 27 21.96 27.14 21.15
N LYS A 28 22.47 27.78 22.22
CA LYS A 28 21.93 27.68 23.59
C LYS A 28 20.42 27.95 23.72
N LYS A 29 19.89 28.93 22.99
CA LYS A 29 18.44 29.27 22.99
C LYS A 29 17.59 28.13 22.39
N VAL A 30 18.02 27.60 21.25
CA VAL A 30 17.35 26.51 20.53
C VAL A 30 17.41 25.22 21.33
N ASP A 31 18.56 24.91 21.93
CA ASP A 31 18.74 23.71 22.75
C ASP A 31 17.82 23.70 23.98
N LYS A 32 17.69 24.85 24.66
CA LYS A 32 16.77 25.02 25.80
C LYS A 32 15.30 24.85 25.37
N LEU A 33 14.92 25.40 24.21
CA LEU A 33 13.57 25.23 23.66
C LEU A 33 13.29 23.76 23.34
N LEU A 34 14.17 23.09 22.59
CA LEU A 34 14.04 21.68 22.22
C LEU A 34 13.95 20.78 23.45
N MET A 35 14.70 21.07 24.52
CA MET A 35 14.58 20.36 25.80
C MET A 35 13.21 20.50 26.45
N LYS A 36 12.62 21.71 26.43
CA LYS A 36 11.30 21.97 26.99
C LYS A 36 10.20 21.21 26.23
N VAL A 37 10.31 21.15 24.91
CA VAL A 37 9.30 20.49 24.05
C VAL A 37 9.56 19.00 23.80
N HIS A 38 10.72 18.47 24.17
CA HIS A 38 11.09 17.07 23.88
C HIS A 38 10.07 16.07 24.43
N LYS A 39 9.66 16.20 25.70
CA LYS A 39 8.68 15.29 26.32
C LYS A 39 7.30 15.34 25.66
N PRO A 40 6.65 16.52 25.48
CA PRO A 40 5.36 16.56 24.81
C PRO A 40 5.43 16.08 23.35
N ILE A 41 6.48 16.43 22.59
CA ILE A 41 6.67 15.93 21.22
C ILE A 41 6.86 14.41 21.20
N SER A 42 7.58 13.83 22.17
CA SER A 42 7.74 12.36 22.26
C SER A 42 6.41 11.65 22.51
N VAL A 43 5.56 12.19 23.39
CA VAL A 43 4.21 11.63 23.63
C VAL A 43 3.36 11.74 22.36
N PHE A 44 3.40 12.91 21.70
CA PHE A 44 2.68 13.11 20.45
C PHE A 44 3.14 12.16 19.34
N LEU A 45 4.46 11.94 19.19
CA LEU A 45 5.02 10.96 18.25
C LEU A 45 4.46 9.55 18.48
N ILE A 46 4.38 9.11 19.75
CA ILE A 46 3.83 7.78 20.06
C ILE A 46 2.37 7.68 19.62
N ILE A 47 1.56 8.71 19.87
CA ILE A 47 0.16 8.76 19.46
C ILE A 47 0.06 8.74 17.93
N THR A 48 0.83 9.56 17.22
CA THR A 48 0.78 9.62 15.74
C THR A 48 1.25 8.31 15.11
N CYS A 49 2.28 7.66 15.67
CA CYS A 49 2.73 6.35 15.23
C CYS A 49 1.65 5.29 15.45
N PHE A 50 0.97 5.30 16.59
CA PHE A 50 -0.13 4.36 16.86
C PHE A 50 -1.27 4.54 15.85
N VAL A 51 -1.71 5.78 15.60
CA VAL A 51 -2.73 6.08 14.59
C VAL A 51 -2.27 5.71 13.18
N HIS A 52 -0.99 5.94 12.84
CA HIS A 52 -0.41 5.51 11.56
C HIS A 52 -0.49 3.99 11.39
N ILE A 53 -0.06 3.22 12.38
CA ILE A 53 -0.10 1.75 12.37
C ILE A 53 -1.54 1.27 12.16
N LEU A 54 -2.50 1.76 12.95
CA LEU A 54 -3.91 1.39 12.81
C LEU A 54 -4.46 1.71 11.41
N SER A 55 -4.04 2.86 10.85
CA SER A 55 -4.48 3.31 9.52
C SER A 55 -3.89 2.49 8.37
N VAL A 56 -2.75 1.80 8.57
CA VAL A 56 -2.11 1.00 7.51
C VAL A 56 -2.47 -0.48 7.57
N VAL A 57 -2.90 -1.02 8.71
CA VAL A 57 -3.27 -2.44 8.85
C VAL A 57 -4.20 -2.94 7.75
N PRO A 58 -5.30 -2.25 7.38
CA PRO A 58 -6.22 -2.73 6.35
C PRO A 58 -5.62 -2.85 4.94
N ILE A 59 -4.57 -2.07 4.66
CA ILE A 59 -3.95 -1.98 3.33
C ILE A 59 -2.67 -2.83 3.21
N LEU A 60 -2.15 -3.40 4.31
CA LEU A 60 -0.90 -4.20 4.28
C LEU A 60 -0.98 -5.41 3.34
N LYS A 61 -2.17 -6.00 3.18
CA LYS A 61 -2.41 -7.11 2.25
C LYS A 61 -2.20 -6.76 0.77
N ASN A 62 -2.13 -5.46 0.45
CA ASN A 62 -1.91 -4.92 -0.90
C ASN A 62 -0.53 -4.26 -1.03
N ARG A 63 0.44 -4.63 -0.19
CA ARG A 63 1.80 -4.10 -0.19
C ARG A 63 2.82 -5.22 -0.30
N ASN A 64 3.99 -4.89 -0.83
CA ASN A 64 5.12 -5.80 -0.77
C ASN A 64 5.48 -6.12 0.70
N LEU A 65 5.81 -7.40 0.95
CA LEU A 65 6.17 -7.90 2.27
C LEU A 65 7.33 -7.11 2.91
N LEU A 66 8.27 -6.59 2.12
CA LEU A 66 9.39 -5.78 2.61
C LEU A 66 8.92 -4.47 3.29
N VAL A 67 7.83 -3.86 2.82
CA VAL A 67 7.23 -2.67 3.47
C VAL A 67 6.72 -3.06 4.86
N VAL A 68 6.08 -4.22 4.99
CA VAL A 68 5.57 -4.73 6.26
C VAL A 68 6.71 -5.04 7.23
N ILE A 69 7.72 -5.79 6.78
CA ILE A 69 8.88 -6.17 7.60
C ILE A 69 9.61 -4.93 8.10
N SER A 70 9.94 -3.98 7.21
CA SER A 70 10.63 -2.75 7.61
C SER A 70 9.80 -1.88 8.56
N GLY A 71 8.46 -1.89 8.45
CA GLY A 71 7.56 -1.28 9.43
C GLY A 71 7.65 -1.93 10.82
N ILE A 72 7.62 -3.26 10.89
CA ILE A 72 7.76 -4.02 12.14
C ILE A 72 9.13 -3.76 12.80
N VAL A 73 10.21 -3.70 12.02
CA VAL A 73 11.55 -3.36 12.52
C VAL A 73 11.58 -1.98 13.17
N ASN A 74 10.93 -0.98 12.57
CA ASN A 74 10.83 0.36 13.16
C ASN A 74 10.06 0.34 14.49
N ILE A 75 8.96 -0.42 14.57
CA ILE A 75 8.19 -0.58 15.81
C ILE A 75 9.07 -1.23 16.89
N ALA A 76 9.82 -2.28 16.55
CA ALA A 76 10.71 -2.96 17.47
C ALA A 76 11.80 -2.01 18.04
N PHE A 77 12.42 -1.18 17.19
CA PHE A 77 13.36 -0.16 17.66
C PHE A 77 12.71 0.85 18.60
N MET A 78 11.50 1.31 18.28
CA MET A 78 10.78 2.26 19.13
C MET A 78 10.43 1.66 20.49
N VAL A 79 9.89 0.44 20.53
CA VAL A 79 9.56 -0.27 21.77
C VAL A 79 10.81 -0.53 22.60
N LEU A 80 11.90 -0.99 21.98
CA LEU A 80 13.18 -1.23 22.65
C LEU A 80 13.74 0.07 23.25
N LEU A 81 13.68 1.18 22.51
CA LEU A 81 14.12 2.49 22.98
C LEU A 81 13.34 2.92 24.22
N ILE A 82 12.00 2.80 24.19
CA ILE A 82 11.14 3.13 25.33
C ILE A 82 11.46 2.23 26.52
N TYR A 83 11.59 0.92 26.32
CA TYR A 83 11.91 -0.04 27.36
C TYR A 83 13.25 0.27 28.04
N LEU A 84 14.33 0.45 27.27
CA LEU A 84 15.65 0.76 27.84
C LEU A 84 15.68 2.12 28.55
N CYS A 85 14.89 3.10 28.09
CA CYS A 85 14.75 4.39 28.77
C CYS A 85 14.16 4.27 30.17
N HIS A 86 13.31 3.27 30.43
CA HIS A 86 12.72 3.03 31.75
C HIS A 86 13.54 2.05 32.60
N ARG A 87 14.21 1.07 31.96
CA ARG A 87 14.93 0.01 32.68
C ARG A 87 16.32 0.42 33.16
N ILE A 88 17.07 1.19 32.37
CA ILE A 88 18.45 1.58 32.72
C ILE A 88 18.42 2.75 33.71
N LYS A 89 18.85 2.50 34.96
CA LYS A 89 18.94 3.53 36.01
C LYS A 89 20.14 4.45 35.83
N GLU A 90 21.27 3.92 35.35
CA GLU A 90 22.51 4.69 35.21
C GLU A 90 22.42 5.71 34.06
N ARG A 91 22.50 7.00 34.39
CA ARG A 91 22.27 8.11 33.45
C ARG A 91 23.17 8.07 32.22
N LYS A 92 24.47 7.76 32.38
CA LYS A 92 25.44 7.71 31.26
C LYS A 92 25.08 6.61 30.27
N LYS A 93 24.88 5.37 30.75
CA LYS A 93 24.45 4.22 29.92
C LYS A 93 23.09 4.45 29.26
N LYS A 94 22.13 5.02 29.98
CA LYS A 94 20.79 5.34 29.44
C LYS A 94 20.88 6.27 28.23
N ILE A 95 21.66 7.35 28.33
CA ILE A 95 21.82 8.31 27.23
C ILE A 95 22.60 7.70 26.07
N LEU A 96 23.60 6.86 26.35
CA LEU A 96 24.35 6.14 25.31
C LEU A 96 23.41 5.26 24.46
N TRP A 97 22.64 4.37 25.10
CA TRP A 97 21.71 3.47 24.41
C TRP A 97 20.59 4.22 23.69
N HIS A 98 20.05 5.28 24.29
CA HIS A 98 19.06 6.13 23.64
C HIS A 98 19.60 6.72 22.33
N ARG A 99 20.84 7.23 22.30
CA ARG A 99 21.47 7.77 21.08
C ARG A 99 21.69 6.70 20.04
N ILE A 100 22.23 5.54 20.43
CA ILE A 100 22.47 4.40 19.52
C ILE A 100 21.16 3.99 18.85
N LEU A 101 20.11 3.73 19.64
CA LEU A 101 18.82 3.32 19.10
C LEU A 101 18.14 4.40 18.27
N THR A 102 18.30 5.69 18.61
CA THR A 102 17.77 6.79 17.79
C THR A 102 18.44 6.82 16.41
N ILE A 103 19.75 6.57 16.33
CA ILE A 103 20.48 6.51 15.06
C ILE A 103 20.05 5.29 14.24
N LEU A 104 19.97 4.12 14.87
CA LEU A 104 19.49 2.90 14.21
C LEU A 104 18.06 3.06 13.69
N MET A 105 17.19 3.68 14.49
CA MET A 105 15.81 3.98 14.08
C MET A 105 15.78 4.98 12.92
N ALA A 106 16.64 6.02 12.91
CA ALA A 106 16.74 6.93 11.76
C ALA A 106 17.12 6.21 10.47
N ILE A 107 18.13 5.33 10.51
CA ILE A 107 18.55 4.51 9.36
C ILE A 107 17.41 3.60 8.90
N SER A 108 16.73 2.95 9.85
CA SER A 108 15.58 2.07 9.58
C SER A 108 14.36 2.82 8.99
N ILE A 109 14.09 4.06 9.43
CA ILE A 109 13.04 4.90 8.86
C ILE A 109 13.38 5.29 7.41
N ILE A 110 14.63 5.66 7.14
CA ILE A 110 15.09 5.96 5.77
C ILE A 110 14.94 4.73 4.88
N GLY A 111 15.39 3.55 5.37
CA GLY A 111 15.23 2.29 4.65
C GLY A 111 13.76 1.96 4.35
N HIS A 112 12.88 2.08 5.35
CA HIS A 112 11.44 1.86 5.19
C HIS A 112 10.83 2.81 4.14
N PHE A 113 11.21 4.09 4.16
CA PHE A 113 10.74 5.08 3.19
C PHE A 113 11.23 4.76 1.77
N THR A 114 12.49 4.36 1.60
CA THR A 114 13.05 3.94 0.30
C THR A 114 12.34 2.70 -0.23
N ILE A 115 12.12 1.68 0.61
CA ILE A 115 11.39 0.46 0.22
C ILE A 115 9.96 0.80 -0.22
N TYR A 116 9.28 1.69 0.51
CA TYR A 116 7.96 2.18 0.13
C TYR A 116 7.96 2.89 -1.24
N ILE A 117 8.95 3.75 -1.51
CA ILE A 117 9.07 4.42 -2.82
C ILE A 117 9.26 3.40 -3.94
N ILE A 118 10.13 2.40 -3.74
CA ILE A 118 10.37 1.35 -4.74
C ILE A 118 9.08 0.55 -4.99
N ASP A 119 8.37 0.14 -3.94
CA ASP A 119 7.10 -0.58 -4.03
C ASP A 119 6.03 0.24 -4.79
N PHE A 120 5.91 1.52 -4.49
CA PHE A 120 4.96 2.41 -5.18
C PHE A 120 5.34 2.63 -6.65
N ASN A 121 6.63 2.80 -6.96
CA ASN A 121 7.10 2.95 -8.33
C ASN A 121 6.85 1.69 -9.15
N ASN A 122 7.11 0.50 -8.59
CA ASN A 122 6.81 -0.77 -9.25
C ASN A 122 5.31 -0.89 -9.55
N TYR A 123 4.43 -0.47 -8.62
CA TYR A 123 3.00 -0.39 -8.90
C TYR A 123 2.67 0.57 -10.05
N GLN A 124 3.28 1.76 -10.11
CA GLN A 124 3.06 2.71 -11.20
C GLN A 124 3.49 2.11 -12.56
N GLU A 125 4.65 1.46 -12.60
CA GLU A 125 5.13 0.80 -13.82
C GLU A 125 4.23 -0.39 -14.23
N ASN A 126 3.75 -1.17 -13.27
CA ASN A 126 2.75 -2.22 -13.53
C ASN A 126 1.48 -1.64 -14.15
N ILE A 127 0.99 -0.48 -13.68
CA ILE A 127 -0.19 0.19 -14.25
C ILE A 127 0.08 0.76 -15.65
N LYS A 128 1.26 1.35 -15.88
CA LYS A 128 1.63 1.94 -17.18
C LYS A 128 1.79 0.88 -18.27
N SER A 129 2.32 -0.29 -17.90
CA SER A 129 2.51 -1.43 -18.80
C SER A 129 1.26 -2.27 -19.03
N ILE A 130 0.10 -1.89 -18.47
CA ILE A 130 -1.17 -2.51 -18.81
C ILE A 130 -1.55 -2.09 -20.23
N GLU A 131 -1.39 -3.03 -21.14
CA GLU A 131 -1.99 -3.01 -22.47
C GLU A 131 -3.17 -3.98 -22.50
N ILE A 132 -4.26 -3.57 -23.13
CA ILE A 132 -5.44 -4.41 -23.34
C ILE A 132 -5.43 -4.83 -24.80
N ASN A 133 -5.29 -6.12 -25.05
CA ASN A 133 -5.31 -6.65 -26.40
C ASN A 133 -6.75 -6.88 -26.84
N HIS A 134 -7.01 -6.60 -28.11
CA HIS A 134 -8.28 -6.97 -28.73
C HIS A 134 -8.42 -8.50 -28.77
N ILE A 135 -9.54 -9.02 -28.27
CA ILE A 135 -9.86 -10.45 -28.28
C ILE A 135 -11.02 -10.70 -29.24
N ASN A 136 -10.83 -11.63 -30.18
CA ASN A 136 -11.92 -12.11 -31.01
C ASN A 136 -12.74 -13.17 -30.27
N LEU A 137 -13.88 -12.76 -29.72
CA LEU A 137 -14.78 -13.62 -28.95
C LEU A 137 -15.43 -14.75 -29.77
N LYS A 138 -15.50 -14.63 -31.10
CA LYS A 138 -16.14 -15.65 -31.97
C LYS A 138 -15.45 -17.01 -31.91
N ASN A 139 -14.18 -17.04 -31.53
CA ASN A 139 -13.38 -18.26 -31.43
C ASN A 139 -13.21 -18.73 -29.97
N VAL A 140 -13.92 -18.12 -29.04
CA VAL A 140 -13.91 -18.49 -27.63
C VAL A 140 -15.06 -19.46 -27.39
N GLU A 141 -14.76 -20.59 -26.78
CA GLU A 141 -15.75 -21.60 -26.43
C GLU A 141 -16.74 -21.08 -25.39
N ASP A 142 -17.93 -21.68 -25.34
CA ASP A 142 -18.91 -21.39 -24.30
C ASP A 142 -18.40 -21.90 -22.94
N GLY A 143 -18.45 -21.06 -21.92
CA GLY A 143 -17.88 -21.43 -20.62
C GLY A 143 -17.83 -20.32 -19.58
N LEU A 144 -17.38 -20.69 -18.38
CA LEU A 144 -16.99 -19.77 -17.33
C LEU A 144 -15.47 -19.64 -17.29
N TYR A 145 -15.00 -18.39 -17.34
CA TYR A 145 -13.59 -18.05 -17.44
C TYR A 145 -13.20 -17.21 -16.22
N LYS A 146 -12.23 -17.70 -15.43
CA LYS A 146 -11.71 -16.95 -14.27
C LYS A 146 -10.39 -16.29 -14.62
N GLY A 147 -10.31 -14.99 -14.33
CA GLY A 147 -9.13 -14.19 -14.57
C GLY A 147 -8.81 -13.30 -13.40
N LYS A 148 -7.53 -13.10 -13.13
CA LYS A 148 -7.06 -12.19 -12.10
C LYS A 148 -5.86 -11.39 -12.55
N TYR A 149 -5.77 -10.18 -12.02
CA TYR A 149 -4.62 -9.31 -12.25
C TYR A 149 -4.25 -8.58 -10.96
N ASN A 150 -2.97 -8.68 -10.57
CA ASN A 150 -2.41 -8.00 -9.42
C ASN A 150 -1.42 -6.94 -9.90
N ALA A 151 -1.77 -5.66 -9.78
CA ALA A 151 -0.85 -4.56 -10.06
C ALA A 151 -0.01 -4.17 -8.84
N GLY A 152 -0.30 -4.73 -7.66
CA GLY A 152 0.27 -4.36 -6.36
C GLY A 152 -0.81 -3.72 -5.48
N TYR A 153 -0.98 -2.41 -5.59
CA TYR A 153 -1.93 -1.64 -4.76
C TYR A 153 -3.39 -1.91 -5.14
N ILE A 154 -3.59 -2.46 -6.34
CA ILE A 154 -4.91 -2.82 -6.88
C ILE A 154 -4.84 -4.26 -7.40
N TYR A 155 -5.83 -5.05 -7.00
CA TYR A 155 -6.06 -6.41 -7.47
C TYR A 155 -7.51 -6.56 -7.91
N ALA A 156 -7.74 -7.25 -9.01
CA ALA A 156 -9.07 -7.67 -9.43
C ALA A 156 -9.06 -9.16 -9.81
N GLU A 157 -10.15 -9.84 -9.48
CA GLU A 157 -10.47 -11.19 -9.90
C GLU A 157 -11.91 -11.23 -10.39
N VAL A 158 -12.11 -11.83 -11.57
CA VAL A 158 -13.39 -11.85 -12.27
C VAL A 158 -13.70 -13.25 -12.79
N GLU A 159 -14.98 -13.51 -12.99
CA GLU A 159 -15.50 -14.65 -13.72
C GLU A 159 -16.35 -14.15 -14.89
N ALA A 160 -15.91 -14.39 -16.12
CA ALA A 160 -16.61 -14.02 -17.34
C ALA A 160 -17.35 -15.25 -17.89
N LYS A 161 -18.63 -15.08 -18.23
CA LYS A 161 -19.44 -16.08 -18.92
C LYS A 161 -19.47 -15.76 -20.40
N ILE A 162 -18.95 -16.65 -21.22
CA ILE A 162 -19.03 -16.57 -22.67
C ILE A 162 -20.08 -17.57 -23.16
N LYS A 163 -20.95 -17.13 -24.07
CA LYS A 163 -21.93 -17.98 -24.73
C LYS A 163 -22.18 -17.46 -26.13
N ASP A 164 -22.23 -18.33 -27.13
CA ASP A 164 -22.55 -17.97 -28.52
C ASP A 164 -21.64 -16.82 -29.05
N GLY A 165 -20.37 -16.81 -28.63
CA GLY A 165 -19.38 -15.79 -29.03
C GLY A 165 -19.58 -14.40 -28.42
N ILE A 166 -20.39 -14.26 -27.37
CA ILE A 166 -20.63 -12.99 -26.64
C ILE A 166 -20.33 -13.11 -25.15
N ILE A 167 -19.99 -11.98 -24.52
CA ILE A 167 -19.86 -11.83 -23.07
C ILE A 167 -21.27 -11.68 -22.47
N VAL A 168 -21.77 -12.74 -21.85
CA VAL A 168 -23.11 -12.75 -21.23
C VAL A 168 -23.10 -12.04 -19.87
N SER A 169 -22.05 -12.25 -19.09
CA SER A 169 -21.92 -11.64 -17.77
C SER A 169 -20.47 -11.63 -17.31
N ILE A 170 -20.11 -10.64 -16.49
CA ILE A 170 -18.84 -10.61 -15.77
C ILE A 170 -19.16 -10.42 -14.29
N LYS A 171 -18.74 -11.37 -13.46
CA LYS A 171 -18.85 -11.30 -12.01
C LYS A 171 -17.51 -10.87 -11.42
N LEU A 172 -17.51 -9.80 -10.63
CA LEU A 172 -16.35 -9.37 -9.86
C LEU A 172 -16.26 -10.22 -8.58
N LEU A 173 -15.32 -11.16 -8.54
CA LEU A 173 -15.12 -12.06 -7.41
C LEU A 173 -14.36 -11.37 -6.27
N GLU A 174 -13.32 -10.61 -6.61
CA GLU A 174 -12.57 -9.82 -5.65
C GLU A 174 -12.07 -8.52 -6.29
N HIS A 175 -12.14 -7.41 -5.54
CA HIS A 175 -11.52 -6.15 -5.92
C HIS A 175 -10.87 -5.52 -4.69
N ARG A 176 -9.54 -5.60 -4.62
CA ARG A 176 -8.77 -4.96 -3.54
C ARG A 176 -8.24 -3.64 -4.06
N ASN A 177 -8.65 -2.55 -3.40
CA ASN A 177 -8.23 -1.19 -3.73
C ASN A 177 -8.38 -0.28 -2.50
N GLU A 178 -8.05 1.01 -2.65
CA GLU A 178 -8.11 2.02 -1.57
C GLU A 178 -9.09 3.17 -1.84
N ARG A 179 -9.82 3.12 -2.96
CA ARG A 179 -10.67 4.22 -3.46
C ARG A 179 -12.14 3.84 -3.65
N GLY A 180 -12.55 2.65 -3.20
CA GLY A 180 -13.94 2.19 -3.24
C GLY A 180 -14.31 1.49 -4.55
N LYS A 181 -15.60 1.54 -4.88
CA LYS A 181 -16.22 0.68 -5.91
C LYS A 181 -16.45 1.36 -7.26
N ARG A 182 -16.09 2.64 -7.42
CA ARG A 182 -16.41 3.43 -8.62
C ARG A 182 -15.95 2.78 -9.94
N ALA A 183 -14.80 2.10 -9.94
CA ALA A 183 -14.31 1.41 -11.14
C ALA A 183 -15.13 0.18 -11.53
N GLU A 184 -15.96 -0.36 -10.64
CA GLU A 184 -16.71 -1.60 -10.90
C GLU A 184 -17.78 -1.39 -11.97
N GLU A 185 -18.19 -0.14 -12.21
CA GLU A 185 -19.07 0.28 -13.31
C GLU A 185 -18.51 -0.09 -14.70
N ILE A 186 -17.18 -0.23 -14.84
CA ILE A 186 -16.52 -0.62 -16.10
C ILE A 186 -17.01 -1.97 -16.64
N ILE A 187 -17.51 -2.84 -15.77
CA ILE A 187 -18.06 -4.15 -16.15
C ILE A 187 -19.28 -3.99 -17.07
N ASN A 188 -20.15 -3.02 -16.78
CA ASN A 188 -21.34 -2.77 -17.58
C ASN A 188 -20.96 -2.21 -18.95
N GLU A 189 -19.93 -1.36 -19.02
CA GLU A 189 -19.40 -0.83 -20.27
C GLU A 189 -18.84 -1.94 -21.16
N ILE A 190 -18.05 -2.87 -20.59
CA ILE A 190 -17.50 -4.02 -21.32
C ILE A 190 -18.61 -4.90 -21.89
N ILE A 191 -19.64 -5.22 -21.08
CA ILE A 191 -20.76 -6.06 -21.52
C ILE A 191 -21.59 -5.34 -22.59
N SER A 192 -21.82 -4.03 -22.45
CA SER A 192 -22.63 -3.27 -23.40
C SER A 192 -21.91 -3.10 -24.74
N ALA A 193 -20.60 -2.84 -24.71
CA ALA A 193 -19.77 -2.69 -25.91
C ALA A 193 -19.38 -4.03 -26.56
N GLN A 194 -19.47 -5.14 -25.80
CA GLN A 194 -18.90 -6.45 -26.18
C GLN A 194 -17.40 -6.37 -26.52
N GLU A 195 -16.71 -5.43 -25.88
CA GLU A 195 -15.29 -5.15 -26.07
C GLU A 195 -14.64 -4.88 -24.71
N ILE A 196 -13.42 -5.38 -24.51
CA ILE A 196 -12.71 -5.20 -23.24
C ILE A 196 -12.05 -3.82 -23.17
N ASP A 197 -11.57 -3.28 -24.30
CA ASP A 197 -10.84 -2.02 -24.36
C ASP A 197 -11.73 -0.77 -24.39
N VAL A 198 -12.68 -0.69 -23.46
CA VAL A 198 -13.53 0.50 -23.28
C VAL A 198 -12.82 1.62 -22.49
N ASP A 199 -13.31 2.85 -22.60
CA ASP A 199 -12.80 3.99 -21.85
C ASP A 199 -12.88 3.79 -20.33
N THR A 200 -11.86 4.24 -19.61
CA THR A 200 -11.82 4.08 -18.15
C THR A 200 -12.76 5.04 -17.42
N ILE A 201 -13.28 4.62 -16.26
CA ILE A 201 -14.15 5.46 -15.43
C ILE A 201 -13.36 6.64 -14.84
N SER A 202 -13.85 7.86 -15.07
CA SER A 202 -13.27 9.10 -14.53
C SER A 202 -13.09 9.04 -13.01
N GLY A 203 -11.88 9.35 -12.54
CA GLY A 203 -11.49 9.27 -11.12
C GLY A 203 -11.14 7.86 -10.62
N ALA A 204 -11.29 6.84 -11.47
CA ALA A 204 -11.03 5.43 -11.14
C ALA A 204 -10.22 4.70 -12.25
N THR A 205 -9.37 5.44 -12.98
CA THR A 205 -8.59 4.96 -14.13
C THR A 205 -7.76 3.72 -13.84
N ASN A 206 -6.93 3.73 -12.79
CA ASN A 206 -6.05 2.59 -12.49
C ASN A 206 -6.84 1.32 -12.15
N SER A 207 -7.91 1.45 -11.35
CA SER A 207 -8.78 0.31 -11.05
C SER A 207 -9.52 -0.18 -12.29
N SER A 208 -9.97 0.72 -13.17
CA SER A 208 -10.58 0.35 -14.45
C SER A 208 -9.62 -0.47 -15.31
N LYS A 209 -8.36 -0.02 -15.45
CA LYS A 209 -7.32 -0.77 -16.18
C LYS A 209 -7.09 -2.17 -15.59
N VAL A 210 -7.04 -2.29 -14.27
CA VAL A 210 -6.83 -3.59 -13.59
C VAL A 210 -8.00 -4.54 -13.80
N ILE A 211 -9.25 -4.04 -13.72
CA ILE A 211 -10.45 -4.85 -13.98
C ILE A 211 -10.47 -5.30 -15.46
N LYS A 212 -10.26 -4.38 -16.42
CA LYS A 212 -10.15 -4.71 -17.85
C LYS A 212 -9.09 -5.79 -18.09
N LYS A 213 -7.90 -5.67 -17.47
CA LYS A 213 -6.82 -6.65 -17.60
C LYS A 213 -7.16 -8.00 -16.96
N ALA A 214 -7.92 -8.02 -15.86
CA ALA A 214 -8.41 -9.26 -15.28
C ALA A 214 -9.41 -9.98 -16.19
N VAL A 215 -10.30 -9.23 -16.86
CA VAL A 215 -11.24 -9.77 -17.86
C VAL A 215 -10.50 -10.32 -19.08
N GLU A 216 -9.52 -9.59 -19.62
CA GLU A 216 -8.67 -10.07 -20.71
C GLU A 216 -7.97 -11.38 -20.33
N LYS A 217 -7.39 -11.45 -19.13
CA LYS A 217 -6.75 -12.67 -18.61
C LYS A 217 -7.73 -13.82 -18.37
N ALA A 218 -8.99 -13.54 -18.06
CA ALA A 218 -10.01 -14.57 -17.92
C ALA A 218 -10.19 -15.29 -19.25
N ILE A 219 -10.38 -14.52 -20.33
CA ILE A 219 -10.74 -15.05 -21.65
C ILE A 219 -9.52 -15.64 -22.38
N THR A 220 -8.31 -15.11 -22.14
CA THR A 220 -7.08 -15.60 -22.78
C THR A 220 -6.48 -16.84 -22.11
N ASN A 221 -6.81 -17.14 -20.84
CA ASN A 221 -6.37 -18.36 -20.18
C ASN A 221 -7.26 -19.54 -20.62
N LYS A 222 -6.64 -20.50 -21.31
CA LYS A 222 -7.30 -21.47 -22.21
C LYS A 222 -8.01 -22.68 -21.55
N GLN A 223 -8.51 -22.59 -20.32
CA GLN A 223 -9.35 -23.68 -19.78
C GLN A 223 -10.60 -23.12 -19.10
N PRO A 224 -11.76 -23.14 -19.78
CA PRO A 224 -13.03 -22.80 -19.15
C PRO A 224 -13.44 -23.87 -18.13
N GLU A 225 -14.04 -23.43 -17.04
CA GLU A 225 -14.92 -24.32 -16.26
C GLU A 225 -16.22 -24.51 -17.07
N PRO A 226 -16.72 -25.76 -17.20
CA PRO A 226 -17.97 -26.02 -17.91
C PRO A 226 -19.12 -25.20 -17.31
N LEU A 227 -20.04 -24.72 -18.17
CA LEU A 227 -21.27 -24.11 -17.68
C LEU A 227 -22.02 -25.11 -16.79
N PRO A 228 -22.56 -24.69 -15.63
CA PRO A 228 -23.37 -25.57 -14.81
C PRO A 228 -24.55 -26.08 -15.63
N LEU A 229 -24.81 -27.40 -15.55
CA LEU A 229 -26.00 -28.02 -16.12
C LEU A 229 -27.21 -27.30 -15.53
N ARG A 230 -28.07 -26.74 -16.39
CA ARG A 230 -29.30 -26.08 -15.93
C ARG A 230 -30.16 -27.10 -15.18
N GLU A 231 -30.56 -26.76 -13.96
CA GLU A 231 -31.76 -27.34 -13.33
C GLU A 231 -33.02 -26.90 -14.08
#